data_AF-A0A7I7YH86-F1
#
_entry.id   AF-A0A7I7YH86-F1
#
_cell.length_a   1.000
_cell.length_b   1.000
_cell.length_c   1.000
_cell.angle_alpha   90.00
_cell.angle_beta   90.00
_cell.angle_gamma   90.00
#
_symmetry.space_group_name_H-M   'P 1'
#
loop_
_entity.id
_entity.type
_entity.pdbx_description
1 polymer ?
#
loop_
_entity_poly.entity_id
_entity_poly.type
_entity_poly.pdbx_seq_one_letter_code
_entity_poly.pdbx_strand_id
1 'polypeptide(L)' 'MDAIINTTCNYGQVMAALNATDPGAAAQFNQSAMAQGYLRSFLAAPPPKRAQMAQQIQAYPQAAQYVGLVQQVAAVCNNY' A
#
# COMPACT_ATOMS: atom_id res chain seq x y z
N MET A 1 3.23 -4.67 10.16
CA MET A 1 3.06 -5.38 8.86
C MET A 1 1.82 -6.28 8.82
N ASP A 2 1.31 -6.75 9.97
CA ASP A 2 0.12 -7.61 10.00
C ASP A 2 -1.12 -6.98 9.33
N ALA A 3 -1.41 -5.70 9.60
CA ALA A 3 -2.50 -4.95 8.95
C ALA A 3 -2.39 -4.86 7.41
N ILE A 4 -1.16 -4.87 6.87
CA ILE A 4 -0.91 -4.85 5.42
C ILE A 4 -1.15 -6.24 4.81
N ILE A 5 -0.71 -7.29 5.49
CA ILE A 5 -0.83 -8.68 5.04
C ILE A 5 -2.32 -9.11 5.05
N ASN A 6 -3.03 -8.78 6.13
CA ASN A 6 -4.42 -9.17 6.33
C ASN A 6 -5.43 -8.11 5.88
N THR A 7 -4.99 -7.09 5.13
CA THR A 7 -5.90 -6.02 4.69
C THR A 7 -7.07 -6.56 3.87
N THR A 8 -8.28 -6.13 4.21
CA THR A 8 -9.51 -6.38 3.44
C THR A 8 -9.87 -5.21 2.53
N CYS A 9 -9.06 -4.14 2.56
CA CYS A 9 -9.31 -2.94 1.79
C CYS A 9 -9.21 -3.21 0.29
N ASN A 10 -10.17 -2.71 -0.47
CA ASN A 10 -10.08 -2.69 -1.92
C ASN A 10 -9.22 -1.51 -2.42
N TYR A 11 -8.94 -1.48 -3.72
CA TYR A 11 -8.10 -0.45 -4.32
C TYR A 11 -8.60 0.98 -4.04
N GLY A 12 -9.91 1.22 -4.14
CA GLY A 12 -10.51 2.53 -3.87
C GLY A 12 -10.32 2.98 -2.43
N GLN A 13 -10.52 2.07 -1.48
CA GLN A 13 -10.33 2.33 -0.04
C GLN A 13 -8.88 2.68 0.29
N VAL A 14 -7.92 1.95 -0.28
CA VAL A 14 -6.50 2.25 -0.11
C VAL A 14 -6.14 3.60 -0.71
N MET A 15 -6.64 3.93 -1.91
CA MET A 15 -6.38 5.22 -2.56
C MET A 15 -7.01 6.39 -1.81
N ALA A 16 -8.24 6.24 -1.31
CA ALA A 16 -8.91 7.25 -0.50
C ALA A 16 -8.16 7.50 0.81
N ALA A 17 -7.76 6.43 1.50
CA ALA A 17 -6.95 6.51 2.72
C ALA A 17 -5.56 7.11 2.48
N LEU A 18 -4.89 6.74 1.38
CA LEU A 18 -3.62 7.33 0.98
C LEU A 18 -3.77 8.83 0.73
N ASN A 19 -4.79 9.24 -0.04
CA ASN A 19 -5.06 10.64 -0.32
C ASN A 19 -5.42 11.45 0.93
N ALA A 20 -6.12 10.85 1.90
CA ALA A 20 -6.44 11.50 3.17
C ALA A 20 -5.25 11.59 4.13
N THR A 21 -4.35 10.59 4.10
CA THR A 21 -3.17 10.55 4.98
C THR A 21 -2.04 11.42 4.45
N ASP A 22 -1.75 11.34 3.14
CA ASP A 22 -0.70 12.11 2.48
C ASP A 22 -1.08 12.37 1.01
N PRO A 23 -1.69 13.54 0.71
CA PRO A 23 -2.04 13.93 -0.66
C PRO A 23 -0.82 14.05 -1.60
N GLY A 24 0.36 14.38 -1.07
CA GLY A 24 1.59 14.53 -1.86
C GLY A 24 2.11 13.17 -2.33
N ALA A 25 2.19 12.20 -1.43
CA ALA A 25 2.52 10.82 -1.77
C ALA A 25 1.46 10.20 -2.69
N ALA A 26 0.17 10.50 -2.49
CA ALA A 26 -0.90 10.08 -3.38
C ALA A 26 -0.70 10.60 -4.81
N ALA A 27 -0.32 11.87 -4.97
CA ALA A 27 -0.03 12.46 -6.27
C ALA A 27 1.16 11.76 -6.96
N GLN A 28 2.25 11.50 -6.23
CA GLN A 28 3.40 10.77 -6.76
C GLN A 28 3.04 9.33 -7.16
N PHE A 29 2.25 8.64 -6.32
CA PHE A 29 1.75 7.30 -6.62
C PHE A 29 0.91 7.29 -7.90
N ASN A 30 0.03 8.28 -8.07
CA ASN A 30 -0.82 8.42 -9.27
C ASN A 30 -0.02 8.66 -10.56
N GLN A 31 1.21 9.18 -10.46
CA GLN A 31 2.10 9.35 -11.61
C GLN A 31 2.87 8.07 -11.99
N SER A 32 2.87 7.04 -11.13
CA SER A 32 3.60 5.80 -11.35
C SER A 32 2.67 4.63 -11.73
N ALA A 33 2.64 4.30 -13.02
CA ALA A 33 1.90 3.12 -13.50
C ALA A 33 2.40 1.81 -12.87
N MET A 34 3.70 1.73 -12.59
CA MET A 34 4.31 0.58 -11.91
C MET A 34 3.77 0.43 -10.49
N ALA A 35 3.69 1.53 -9.73
CA ALA A 35 3.19 1.49 -8.35
C ALA A 35 1.70 1.10 -8.30
N GLN A 36 0.90 1.62 -9.24
CA GLN A 36 -0.51 1.25 -9.37
C GLN A 36 -0.70 -0.23 -9.71
N GLY A 37 0.08 -0.77 -10.66
CA GLY A 37 0.08 -2.19 -11.00
C GLY A 37 0.51 -3.08 -9.84
N TYR A 38 1.51 -2.62 -9.07
CA TYR A 38 1.96 -3.32 -7.87
C TYR A 38 0.86 -3.39 -6.81
N LEU A 39 0.21 -2.26 -6.49
CA LEU A 39 -0.87 -2.24 -5.50
C LEU A 39 -2.03 -3.15 -5.90
N ARG A 40 -2.45 -3.14 -7.17
CA ARG A 40 -3.48 -4.05 -7.69
C ARG A 40 -3.07 -5.52 -7.50
N SER A 41 -1.83 -5.85 -7.85
CA SER A 41 -1.30 -7.21 -7.69
C SER A 41 -1.21 -7.62 -6.22
N PHE A 42 -0.83 -6.69 -5.35
CA PHE A 42 -0.75 -6.91 -3.91
C PHE A 42 -2.12 -7.22 -3.31
N LEU A 43 -3.13 -6.41 -3.62
CA LEU A 43 -4.50 -6.61 -3.11
C LEU A 43 -5.14 -7.90 -3.64
N ALA A 44 -4.84 -8.29 -4.88
CA ALA A 44 -5.31 -9.54 -5.47
C ALA A 44 -4.59 -10.79 -4.94
N ALA A 45 -3.41 -10.65 -4.33
CA ALA A 45 -2.63 -11.78 -3.83
C ALA A 45 -3.20 -12.33 -2.50
N PRO A 46 -3.10 -13.64 -2.24
CA PRO A 46 -3.44 -14.21 -0.93
C PRO A 46 -2.43 -13.76 0.15
N PRO A 47 -2.78 -13.82 1.46
CA PRO A 47 -1.95 -13.29 2.54
C PRO A 47 -0.48 -13.79 2.55
N PRO A 48 -0.17 -15.08 2.33
CA PRO A 48 1.23 -15.53 2.29
C PRO A 48 2.04 -14.85 1.18
N LYS A 49 1.42 -14.60 0.02
CA LYS A 49 2.07 -13.92 -1.11
C LYS A 49 2.22 -12.42 -0.84
N ARG A 50 1.25 -11.79 -0.16
CA ARG A 50 1.39 -10.40 0.31
C ARG A 50 2.56 -10.22 1.28
N ALA A 51 2.77 -11.17 2.18
CA ALA A 51 3.92 -11.14 3.09
C ALA A 51 5.26 -11.14 2.33
N GLN A 52 5.40 -12.01 1.33
CA GLN A 52 6.58 -12.04 0.45
C GLN A 52 6.76 -10.73 -0.33
N MET A 53 5.66 -10.21 -0.90
CA MET A 53 5.66 -8.94 -1.62
C MET A 53 6.08 -7.77 -0.72
N ALA A 54 5.57 -7.71 0.51
CA ALA A 54 5.92 -6.67 1.48
C ALA A 54 7.40 -6.75 1.90
N GLN A 55 7.96 -7.96 2.05
CA GLN A 55 9.39 -8.15 2.28
C GLN A 55 10.25 -7.66 1.10
N GLN A 56 9.79 -7.89 -0.13
CA GLN A 56 10.48 -7.38 -1.32
C GLN A 56 10.52 -5.84 -1.32
N ILE A 57 9.42 -5.16 -0.97
CA ILE A 57 9.41 -3.69 -0.88
C ILE A 57 10.41 -3.19 0.16
N GLN A 58 10.52 -3.87 1.31
CA GLN A 58 11.50 -3.48 2.34
C GLN A 58 12.95 -3.55 1.87
N ALA A 59 13.24 -4.38 0.85
CA ALA A 59 14.57 -4.46 0.26
C ALA A 59 14.89 -3.27 -0.68
N TYR A 60 13.90 -2.44 -1.05
CA TYR A 60 14.12 -1.24 -1.84
C TYR A 60 14.39 -0.02 -0.93
N PRO A 61 15.60 0.57 -0.95
CA PRO A 61 15.93 1.71 -0.11
C PRO A 61 15.00 2.90 -0.31
N GLN A 62 14.55 3.13 -1.56
CA GLN A 62 13.64 4.22 -1.92
C GLN A 62 12.23 4.03 -1.33
N ALA A 63 11.85 2.80 -0.97
CA ALA A 63 10.56 2.52 -0.35
C ALA A 63 10.60 2.67 1.18
N ALA A 64 11.77 2.68 1.80
CA ALA A 64 11.94 2.74 3.25
C ALA A 64 11.22 3.96 3.87
N GLN A 65 11.29 5.12 3.21
CA GLN A 65 10.61 6.34 3.66
C GLN A 65 9.08 6.26 3.64
N TYR A 66 8.51 5.33 2.85
CA TYR A 66 7.06 5.16 2.72
C TYR A 66 6.50 4.02 3.57
N VAL A 67 7.36 3.22 4.23
CA VAL A 67 6.90 2.07 5.03
C VAL A 67 5.93 2.51 6.14
N GLY A 68 6.20 3.63 6.81
CA GLY A 68 5.31 4.18 7.83
C GLY A 68 3.95 4.59 7.26
N LEU A 69 3.95 5.28 6.12
CA LEU A 69 2.73 5.69 5.41
C LEU A 69 1.89 4.47 4.99
N VAL A 70 2.52 3.44 4.42
CA VAL A 70 1.81 2.21 4.01
C VAL A 70 1.17 1.51 5.22
N GLN A 71 1.84 1.48 6.38
CA GLN A 71 1.27 0.93 7.61
C GLN A 71 0.07 1.75 8.09
N GLN A 72 0.17 3.08 8.07
CA GLN A 72 -0.91 3.96 8.48
C GLN A 72 -2.13 3.83 7.56
N VAL A 73 -1.93 3.83 6.24
CA VAL A 73 -2.98 3.62 5.24
C VAL A 73 -3.65 2.26 5.45
N ALA A 74 -2.88 1.18 5.64
CA ALA A 74 -3.45 -0.14 5.89
C ALA A 74 -4.26 -0.23 7.20
N ALA A 75 -3.91 0.58 8.21
CA ALA A 75 -4.65 0.64 9.47
C ALA A 75 -5.99 1.37 9.33
N VAL A 76 -6.08 2.41 8.50
CA VAL A 76 -7.29 3.26 8.39
C VAL A 76 -8.14 2.99 7.16
N CYS A 77 -7.64 2.26 6.15
CA CYS A 77 -8.33 2.12 4.87
C CYS A 77 -9.72 1.49 4.96
N ASN A 78 -10.02 0.68 5.98
CA ASN A 78 -11.36 0.11 6.18
C ASN A 78 -12.44 1.16 6.52
N ASN A 79 -12.04 2.39 6.85
CA ASN A 79 -12.96 3.50 7.13
C ASN A 79 -13.31 4.33 5.87
N TYR A 80 -12.73 3.98 4.72
CA TYR A 80 -12.99 4.57 3.41
C TYR A 80 -13.64 3.51 2.51
#